data_AF-A0A956NY81-F1
#
_entry.id   AF-A0A956NY81-F1
#
_cell.length_a   1.000
_cell.length_b   1.000
_cell.length_c   1.000
_cell.angle_alpha   90.00
_cell.angle_beta   90.00
_cell.angle_gamma   90.00
#
_symmetry.space_group_name_H-M   'P 1'
#
loop_
_entity.id
_entity.type
_entity.pdbx_description
1 polymer ?
#
loop_
_entity_poly.entity_id
_entity_poly.type
_entity_poly.pdbx_seq_one_letter_code
_entity_poly.pdbx_strand_id
1 'polypeptide(L)'
;MENNIDYLKNKAYKIAQKFIKSEFDEQIICAKLEKQGIPIDLAKEVALNIVIERNNYKKEEFSDYKKIGFIIIAIWVLVSITAYIITGRVFDAIG
;
A
#
# COMPACT_ATOMS: atom_id res chain seq x y z
N MET A 1 -5.95 -9.87 -35.23
CA MET A 1 -4.59 -9.49 -34.76
C MET A 1 -4.62 -8.93 -33.33
N GLU A 2 -5.66 -8.18 -32.96
CA GLU A 2 -5.90 -7.58 -31.63
C GLU A 2 -5.77 -8.56 -30.44
N ASN A 3 -6.34 -9.77 -30.56
CA ASN A 3 -6.29 -10.79 -29.51
C ASN A 3 -4.87 -11.22 -29.08
N ASN A 4 -3.86 -11.08 -29.93
CA ASN A 4 -2.52 -11.56 -29.62
C ASN A 4 -1.70 -10.52 -28.83
N ILE A 5 -1.94 -9.23 -29.10
CA ILE A 5 -1.29 -8.13 -28.37
C ILE A 5 -1.87 -8.03 -26.95
N ASP A 6 -3.18 -8.12 -26.81
CA ASP A 6 -3.83 -8.13 -25.48
C ASP A 6 -3.42 -9.35 -24.66
N TYR A 7 -3.28 -10.52 -25.30
CA TYR A 7 -2.77 -11.72 -24.64
C TYR A 7 -1.33 -11.51 -24.12
N LEU A 8 -0.44 -10.96 -24.94
CA LEU A 8 0.93 -10.64 -24.54
C LEU A 8 0.98 -9.61 -23.42
N LYS A 9 0.14 -8.57 -23.50
CA LYS A 9 0.04 -7.52 -22.47
C LYS A 9 -0.44 -8.11 -21.14
N ASN A 10 -1.52 -8.90 -21.16
CA ASN A 10 -2.02 -9.59 -19.97
C ASN A 10 -0.99 -10.55 -19.37
N LYS A 11 -0.26 -11.29 -20.20
CA LYS A 11 0.84 -12.16 -19.75
C LYS A 11 1.94 -11.35 -19.06
N ALA A 12 2.33 -10.22 -19.65
CA ALA A 12 3.33 -9.32 -19.07
C ALA A 12 2.91 -8.80 -17.70
N TYR A 13 1.68 -8.27 -17.59
CA TYR A 13 1.14 -7.79 -16.33
C TYR A 13 1.07 -8.89 -15.26
N LYS A 14 0.66 -10.09 -15.63
CA LYS A 14 0.55 -11.22 -14.69
C LYS A 14 1.91 -11.66 -14.15
N ILE A 15 2.96 -11.58 -14.98
CA ILE A 15 4.34 -11.84 -14.54
C ILE A 15 4.83 -10.67 -13.68
N ALA A 16 4.61 -9.44 -14.12
CA ALA A 16 5.09 -8.24 -13.44
C ALA A 16 4.44 -8.02 -12.07
N GLN A 17 3.17 -8.39 -11.90
CA GLN A 17 2.48 -8.39 -10.61
C GLN A 17 3.19 -9.24 -9.55
N LYS A 18 3.86 -10.34 -9.93
CA LYS A 18 4.65 -11.13 -8.97
C LYS A 18 5.79 -10.32 -8.37
N PHE A 19 6.25 -9.29 -9.09
CA PHE A 19 7.29 -8.39 -8.63
C PHE A 19 6.74 -7.18 -7.87
N ILE A 20 5.42 -6.96 -7.76
CA ILE A 20 4.87 -5.78 -7.09
C ILE A 20 5.27 -5.70 -5.61
N LYS A 21 5.42 -6.86 -4.94
CA LYS A 21 5.90 -6.96 -3.56
C LYS A 21 7.44 -6.99 -3.45
N SER A 22 8.15 -7.18 -4.55
CA SER A 22 9.61 -7.16 -4.58
C SER A 22 10.12 -5.72 -4.55
N GLU A 23 11.26 -5.41 -3.96
CA GLU A 23 11.84 -4.05 -4.05
C GLU A 23 12.69 -3.83 -5.31
N PHE A 24 12.38 -4.55 -6.39
CA PHE A 24 13.11 -4.39 -7.64
C PHE A 24 12.82 -3.04 -8.29
N ASP A 25 13.88 -2.43 -8.79
CA ASP A 25 13.85 -1.21 -9.59
C ASP A 25 13.23 -1.46 -10.98
N GLU A 26 12.74 -0.41 -11.62
CA GLU A 26 12.07 -0.46 -12.94
C GLU A 26 12.92 -1.23 -13.96
N GLN A 27 14.22 -0.92 -14.02
CA GLN A 27 15.15 -1.52 -14.96
C GLN A 27 15.31 -3.03 -14.74
N ILE A 28 15.28 -3.47 -13.47
CA ILE A 28 15.41 -4.89 -13.11
C ILE A 28 14.13 -5.64 -13.50
N ILE A 29 12.96 -5.03 -13.28
CA ILE A 29 11.67 -5.60 -13.68
C ILE A 29 11.61 -5.72 -15.20
N CYS A 30 12.02 -4.68 -15.93
CA CYS A 30 12.10 -4.68 -17.39
C CYS A 30 13.01 -5.81 -17.90
N ALA A 31 14.24 -5.92 -17.39
CA ALA A 31 15.18 -6.98 -17.77
C ALA A 31 14.65 -8.40 -17.48
N LYS A 32 13.86 -8.57 -16.40
CA LYS A 32 13.22 -9.86 -16.09
C LYS A 32 12.07 -10.19 -17.05
N LEU A 33 11.30 -9.19 -17.47
CA LEU A 33 10.23 -9.36 -18.45
C LEU A 33 10.79 -9.65 -19.84
N GLU A 34 11.89 -8.99 -20.24
CA GLU A 34 12.59 -9.26 -21.49
C GLU A 34 13.11 -10.71 -21.54
N LYS A 35 13.72 -11.19 -20.45
CA LYS A 35 14.15 -12.60 -20.32
C LYS A 35 13.01 -13.62 -20.43
N GLN A 36 11.76 -13.20 -20.25
CA GLN A 36 10.57 -14.04 -20.41
C GLN A 36 10.01 -14.02 -21.85
N GLY A 37 10.72 -13.36 -22.78
CA GLY A 37 10.34 -13.24 -24.19
C GLY A 37 9.33 -12.13 -24.46
N ILE A 38 9.24 -11.13 -23.59
CA ILE A 38 8.34 -9.97 -23.77
C ILE A 38 9.10 -8.87 -24.51
N PRO A 39 8.51 -8.25 -25.55
CA PRO A 39 9.17 -7.17 -26.29
C PRO A 39 9.50 -5.99 -25.36
N ILE A 40 10.65 -5.38 -25.59
CA ILE A 40 11.24 -4.36 -24.72
C ILE A 40 10.31 -3.18 -24.46
N ASP A 41 9.57 -2.73 -25.48
CA ASP A 41 8.66 -1.58 -25.37
C ASP A 41 7.53 -1.88 -24.38
N LEU A 42 6.95 -3.08 -24.49
CA LEU A 42 5.87 -3.52 -23.61
C LEU A 42 6.38 -3.85 -22.21
N ALA A 43 7.59 -4.43 -22.11
CA ALA A 43 8.25 -4.69 -20.82
C ALA A 43 8.50 -3.39 -20.05
N LYS A 44 8.93 -2.32 -20.74
CA LYS A 44 9.17 -1.00 -20.13
C LYS A 44 7.88 -0.33 -19.68
N GLU A 45 6.84 -0.35 -20.52
CA GLU A 45 5.51 0.17 -20.15
C GLU A 45 4.97 -0.52 -18.90
N VAL A 46 5.03 -1.86 -18.87
CA VAL A 46 4.51 -2.66 -17.75
C VAL A 46 5.36 -2.47 -16.50
N ALA A 47 6.69 -2.41 -16.62
CA ALA A 47 7.59 -2.19 -15.49
C ALA A 47 7.33 -0.84 -14.82
N LEU A 48 7.21 0.23 -15.61
CA LEU A 48 6.89 1.57 -15.11
C LEU A 48 5.55 1.58 -14.38
N ASN A 49 4.52 0.98 -14.99
CA ASN A 49 3.17 0.99 -14.41
C ASN A 49 3.13 0.27 -13.05
N ILE A 50 3.82 -0.87 -12.94
CA ILE A 50 3.92 -1.64 -11.67
C ILE A 50 4.68 -0.87 -10.59
N VAL A 51 5.73 -0.13 -10.95
CA VAL A 51 6.48 0.70 -9.99
C VAL A 51 5.60 1.85 -9.46
N ILE A 52 4.83 2.49 -10.33
CA ILE A 52 3.87 3.54 -9.94
C ILE A 52 2.79 2.96 -9.01
N GLU A 53 2.20 1.83 -9.40
CA GLU A 53 1.16 1.14 -8.63
C GLU A 53 1.67 0.77 -7.23
N ARG A 54 2.89 0.20 -7.14
CA ARG A 54 3.54 -0.09 -5.85
C ARG A 54 3.70 1.16 -4.99
N ASN A 55 4.15 2.27 -5.58
CA ASN A 55 4.38 3.50 -4.82
C ASN A 55 3.07 4.09 -4.29
N ASN A 56 1.99 3.97 -5.06
CA ASN A 56 0.65 4.35 -4.63
C ASN A 56 0.17 3.48 -3.47
N TYR A 57 0.34 2.14 -3.55
CA TYR A 57 0.01 1.24 -2.44
C TYR A 57 0.79 1.56 -1.17
N LYS A 58 2.12 1.79 -1.28
CA LYS A 58 2.94 2.20 -0.13
C LYS A 58 2.43 3.50 0.50
N LYS A 59 1.96 4.45 -0.32
CA LYS A 59 1.41 5.73 0.15
C LYS A 59 0.06 5.57 0.85
N GLU A 60 -0.82 4.72 0.34
CA GLU A 60 -2.11 4.40 0.97
C GLU A 60 -1.92 3.69 2.31
N GLU A 61 -1.07 2.66 2.38
CA GLU A 61 -0.76 1.99 3.65
C GLU A 61 -0.28 3.00 4.71
N PHE A 62 0.67 3.88 4.35
CA PHE A 62 1.20 4.89 5.27
C PHE A 62 0.13 5.89 5.76
N SER A 63 -0.80 6.25 4.87
CA SER A 63 -1.94 7.13 5.20
C SER A 63 -2.88 6.48 6.22
N ASP A 64 -3.15 5.18 6.07
CA ASP A 64 -4.04 4.46 6.97
C ASP A 64 -3.43 4.24 8.36
N TYR A 65 -2.13 3.93 8.45
CA TYR A 65 -1.44 3.86 9.75
C TYR A 65 -1.52 5.19 10.52
N LYS A 66 -1.38 6.32 9.83
CA LYS A 66 -1.49 7.64 10.45
C LYS A 66 -2.90 7.89 11.00
N LYS A 67 -3.94 7.54 10.25
CA LYS A 67 -5.34 7.67 10.71
C LYS A 67 -5.64 6.81 11.93
N ILE A 68 -5.18 5.56 11.92
CA ILE A 68 -5.35 4.63 13.06
C ILE A 68 -4.68 5.18 14.32
N GLY A 69 -3.46 5.73 14.19
CA GLY A 69 -2.75 6.36 15.30
C GLY A 69 -3.55 7.50 15.94
N PHE A 70 -4.14 8.39 15.13
CA PHE A 70 -4.98 9.48 15.65
C PHE A 70 -6.23 8.98 16.39
N ILE A 71 -6.88 7.93 15.88
CA ILE A 71 -8.07 7.34 16.51
C ILE A 71 -7.72 6.76 17.89
N ILE A 72 -6.61 6.02 17.99
CA ILE A 72 -6.16 5.44 19.26
C ILE A 72 -5.88 6.54 20.29
N ILE A 73 -5.18 7.61 19.89
CA ILE A 73 -4.90 8.74 20.78
C ILE A 73 -6.20 9.41 21.24
N ALA A 74 -7.15 9.64 20.33
CA ALA A 74 -8.44 10.25 20.68
C ALA A 74 -9.23 9.41 21.70
N ILE A 75 -9.23 8.09 21.55
CA ILE A 75 -9.88 7.17 22.50
C ILE A 75 -9.20 7.27 23.88
N TRP A 76 -7.87 7.25 23.94
CA TRP A 76 -7.14 7.37 25.20
C TRP A 76 -7.41 8.67 25.93
N VAL A 77 -7.53 9.78 25.21
CA VAL A 77 -7.88 11.09 25.78
C VAL A 77 -9.29 11.04 26.38
N LEU A 78 -10.28 10.50 25.65
CA LEU A 78 -11.65 10.38 26.16
C LEU A 78 -11.73 9.49 27.40
N VAL A 79 -11.04 8.35 27.40
CA VAL A 79 -10.96 7.44 28.55
C VAL A 79 -10.34 8.15 29.75
N SER A 80 -9.27 8.92 29.54
CA SER A 80 -8.59 9.66 30.61
C SER A 80 -9.49 10.74 31.22
N ILE A 81 -10.22 11.50 30.39
CA ILE A 81 -11.20 12.49 30.86
C ILE A 81 -12.30 11.82 31.67
N THR A 82 -12.82 10.69 31.18
CA THR A 82 -13.90 9.95 31.84
C THR A 82 -13.44 9.41 33.20
N ALA A 83 -12.24 8.83 33.26
CA ALA A 83 -11.64 8.37 34.51
C ALA A 83 -11.46 9.53 35.50
N TYR A 84 -10.94 10.67 35.06
CA TYR A 84 -10.77 11.86 35.90
C TYR A 84 -12.09 12.34 36.52
N ILE A 85 -13.16 12.42 35.72
CA ILE A 85 -14.49 12.85 36.20
C ILE A 85 -15.05 11.84 37.22
N ILE A 86 -14.91 10.54 36.96
CA ILE A 86 -15.39 9.50 37.89
C ILE A 86 -14.60 9.56 39.20
N THR A 87 -13.27 9.63 39.15
CA THR A 87 -12.43 9.72 40.34
C THR A 87 -12.73 10.98 41.15
N GLY A 88 -12.92 12.14 40.50
CA GLY A 88 -13.34 13.37 41.17
C GLY A 88 -14.68 13.23 41.89
N ARG A 89 -15.68 12.65 41.21
CA ARG A 89 -17.01 12.39 41.81
C ARG A 89 -16.98 11.42 42.98
N VAL A 90 -16.10 10.42 42.94
CA VAL A 90 -15.92 9.48 44.06
C VAL A 90 -15.30 10.19 45.26
N PHE A 91 -14.32 11.08 45.02
CA PHE A 91 -13.70 11.86 46.10
C PHE A 91 -14.70 12.82 46.75
N ASP A 92 -15.49 13.54 45.96
CA ASP A 92 -16.54 14.46 46.45
C ASP A 92 -17.69 13.74 47.18
N ALA A 93 -17.90 12.45 46.93
CA ALA A 93 -18.95 11.66 47.59
C ALA A 93 -18.49 11.02 48.91
N ILE A 94 -17.19 10.95 49.16
CA ILE A 94 -16.60 10.32 50.35
C ILE A 94 -16.15 11.38 51.39
N GLY A 95 -15.82 12.59 50.94
CA GLY A 95 -15.51 13.75 51.81
C GLY A 95 -16.74 14.55 52.20
#